data_AF-A0A847DBY4-F1
#
_entry.id   AF-A0A847DBY4-F1
#
_cell.length_a   1.000
_cell.length_b   1.000
_cell.length_c   1.000
_cell.angle_alpha   90.00
_cell.angle_beta   90.00
_cell.angle_gamma   90.00
#
_symmetry.space_group_name_H-M   'P 1'
#
loop_
_entity.id
_entity.type
_entity.pdbx_description
1 polymer ?
#
loop_
_entity_poly.entity_id
_entity_poly.type
_entity_poly.pdbx_seq_one_letter_code
_entity_poly.pdbx_strand_id
1 'polypeptide(L)' 'MKQITATDALALSIPERIQLVEDIWDTIISEPEPIELTENDKKIIDERLEACHKNRESGSPWGDVYKRLVKEQ' A
#
# COMPACT_ATOMS: atom_id res chain seq x y z
N MET A 1 -30.29 -0.84 -4.75
CA MET A 1 -29.22 -0.95 -3.74
C MET A 1 -28.93 0.46 -3.23
N LYS A 2 -28.72 0.62 -1.92
CA LYS A 2 -28.44 1.95 -1.33
C LYS A 2 -26.96 2.26 -1.57
N GLN A 3 -26.67 3.40 -2.20
CA GLN A 3 -25.29 3.85 -2.40
C GLN A 3 -24.71 4.24 -1.04
N ILE A 4 -23.62 3.58 -0.64
CA ILE A 4 -22.82 3.96 0.53
C ILE A 4 -21.65 4.81 0.00
N THR A 5 -21.41 5.94 0.65
CA THR A 5 -20.35 6.87 0.34
C THR A 5 -19.22 6.75 1.36
N ALA A 6 -18.00 7.17 1.00
CA ALA A 6 -16.89 7.20 1.94
C ALA A 6 -17.18 8.04 3.19
N THR A 7 -18.02 9.08 3.07
CA THR A 7 -18.43 9.94 4.18
C THR A 7 -19.25 9.18 5.22
N ASP A 8 -19.97 8.13 4.84
CA ASP A 8 -20.75 7.31 5.78
C ASP A 8 -19.85 6.57 6.79
N ALA A 9 -18.59 6.28 6.40
CA ALA A 9 -17.59 5.69 7.30
C ALA A 9 -17.17 6.65 8.42
N LEU A 10 -17.44 7.96 8.32
CA LEU A 10 -17.09 8.92 9.39
C LEU A 10 -17.91 8.71 10.66
N ALA A 11 -19.06 8.03 10.58
CA ALA A 11 -19.86 7.64 11.74
C ALA A 11 -19.20 6.51 12.56
N LEU A 12 -18.22 5.80 11.99
CA LEU A 12 -17.47 4.74 12.65
C LEU A 12 -16.31 5.30 13.48
N SER A 13 -15.94 4.57 14.53
CA SER A 13 -14.72 4.84 15.31
C SER A 13 -13.46 4.64 14.47
N ILE A 14 -12.32 5.19 14.91
CA ILE A 14 -11.04 5.02 14.19
C ILE A 14 -10.71 3.55 13.92
N PRO A 15 -10.77 2.63 14.91
CA PRO A 15 -10.47 1.22 14.66
C PRO A 15 -11.40 0.59 13.61
N GLU A 16 -12.70 0.88 13.66
CA GLU A 16 -13.67 0.37 12.70
C GLU A 16 -13.43 0.92 11.29
N ARG A 17 -12.99 2.17 11.16
CA ARG A 17 -12.60 2.73 9.85
C ARG A 17 -11.36 2.04 9.28
N ILE A 18 -10.39 1.73 10.13
CA ILE A 18 -9.19 0.99 9.71
C ILE A 18 -9.57 -0.41 9.24
N GLN A 19 -10.42 -1.11 10.01
CA GLN A 19 -10.91 -2.44 9.62
C GLN A 19 -11.69 -2.39 8.30
N LEU A 20 -12.57 -1.41 8.13
CA LEU A 20 -13.33 -1.26 6.88
C LEU A 20 -12.41 -1.03 5.67
N VAL A 21 -11.34 -0.27 5.82
CA VAL A 21 -10.35 -0.06 4.75
C VAL A 21 -9.64 -1.38 4.42
N GLU A 22 -9.24 -2.14 5.43
CA GLU A 22 -8.63 -3.47 5.26
C GLU A 22 -9.58 -4.42 4.52
N ASP A 23 -10.83 -4.54 4.98
CA ASP A 23 -11.84 -5.42 4.39
C ASP A 23 -12.11 -5.05 2.92
N ILE A 24 -12.23 -3.76 2.60
CA ILE A 24 -12.38 -3.28 1.22
C ILE A 24 -11.14 -3.64 0.39
N TRP A 25 -9.95 -3.45 0.95
CA TRP A 25 -8.69 -3.76 0.26
C TRP A 25 -8.58 -5.26 -0.06
N ASP A 26 -8.99 -6.12 0.86
CA ASP A 26 -9.06 -7.57 0.65
C ASP A 26 -10.02 -7.95 -0.48
N THR A 27 -11.13 -7.23 -0.65
CA THR A 27 -12.04 -7.49 -1.79
C THR A 27 -11.39 -7.21 -3.14
N ILE A 28 -10.53 -6.19 -3.24
CA ILE A 28 -9.83 -5.83 -4.48
C ILE A 28 -8.81 -6.92 -4.84
N ILE A 29 -8.16 -7.50 -3.83
CA ILE A 29 -7.17 -8.57 -4.02
C ILE A 29 -7.84 -9.91 -4.33
N SER A 30 -9.08 -10.12 -3.86
CA SER A 30 -9.80 -11.39 -4.03
C SER A 30 -10.19 -11.72 -5.47
N GLU A 31 -10.32 -10.70 -6.33
CA GLU A 31 -10.56 -10.85 -7.78
C GLU A 31 -9.49 -10.08 -8.56
N PRO A 32 -8.25 -10.59 -8.64
CA PRO A 32 -7.21 -9.89 -9.38
C PRO A 32 -7.52 -10.05 -10.88
N GLU A 33 -7.97 -8.97 -11.52
CA GLU A 33 -7.72 -8.84 -12.96
C GLU A 33 -6.20 -8.92 -13.16
N PRO A 34 -5.70 -9.80 -14.05
CA PRO A 34 -4.28 -9.89 -14.30
C PRO A 34 -3.80 -8.56 -14.87
N ILE A 35 -3.16 -7.75 -14.02
CA ILE A 35 -2.43 -6.57 -14.45
C ILE A 35 -1.20 -7.08 -15.18
N GLU A 36 -1.26 -7.13 -16.51
CA GLU A 36 -0.10 -7.48 -17.32
C GLU A 36 0.96 -6.40 -17.17
N LEU A 37 2.06 -6.74 -16.48
CA LEU A 37 3.25 -5.90 -16.45
C LEU A 37 3.94 -5.96 -17.81
N THR A 38 4.29 -4.80 -18.35
CA THR A 38 5.13 -4.75 -19.54
C THR A 38 6.51 -5.32 -19.21
N GLU A 39 7.24 -5.80 -20.23
CA GLU A 39 8.61 -6.28 -20.03
C GLU A 39 9.54 -5.20 -19.44
N ASN A 40 9.25 -3.92 -19.74
CA ASN A 40 9.97 -2.79 -19.16
C ASN A 40 9.70 -2.63 -17.66
N ASP A 41 8.45 -2.79 -17.23
CA ASP A 41 8.09 -2.68 -15.81
C ASP A 41 8.70 -3.83 -15.00
N LYS A 42 8.68 -5.06 -15.54
CA LYS A 42 9.33 -6.21 -14.94
C LYS A 42 10.83 -5.98 -14.76
N LYS A 43 11.50 -5.48 -15.80
CA LYS A 43 12.93 -5.15 -15.76
C LYS A 43 13.26 -4.15 -14.66
N ILE A 44 12.46 -3.08 -14.51
CA ILE A 44 12.66 -2.08 -13.45
C ILE A 44 12.51 -2.72 -12.07
N ILE A 45 11.51 -3.60 -11.89
CA ILE A 45 11.30 -4.30 -10.62
C ILE A 45 12.49 -5.21 -10.31
N ASP A 46 12.95 -5.99 -11.27
CA ASP A 46 14.11 -6.89 -11.13
C ASP A 46 15.38 -6.11 -10.75
N GLU A 47 15.66 -5.00 -11.44
CA GLU A 47 16.81 -4.13 -11.13
C GLU A 47 16.74 -3.57 -9.70
N ARG A 48 15.55 -3.14 -9.26
CA ARG A 48 15.35 -2.60 -7.91
C ARG A 48 15.46 -3.69 -6.84
N LEU A 49 14.97 -4.89 -7.11
CA LEU A 49 15.11 -6.04 -6.23
C LEU A 49 16.58 -6.46 -6.10
N GLU A 50 17.31 -6.54 -7.21
CA GLU A 50 18.74 -6.82 -7.19
C GLU A 50 19.54 -5.77 -6.40
N ALA A 51 19.24 -4.49 -6.60
CA ALA A 51 19.88 -3.41 -5.85
C ALA A 51 19.64 -3.55 -4.34
N CYS A 52 18.41 -3.89 -3.94
CA CYS A 52 18.06 -4.16 -2.55
C CYS A 52 18.80 -5.39 -1.99
N HIS A 53 18.91 -6.48 -2.75
CA HIS A 53 19.64 -7.68 -2.33
C HIS A 53 21.15 -7.44 -2.20
N LYS A 54 21.73 -6.68 -3.13
CA LYS A 54 23.17 -6.33 -3.13
C LYS A 54 23.51 -5.31 -2.03
N ASN A 55 22.58 -4.45 -1.66
CA ASN A 55 22.78 -3.44 -0.62
C ASN A 55 21.55 -3.33 0.29
N ARG A 56 21.46 -4.24 1.27
CA ARG A 56 20.35 -4.29 2.24
C ARG A 56 20.24 -3.05 3.13
N GLU A 57 21.33 -2.27 3.26
CA GLU A 57 21.38 -1.03 4.04
C GLU A 57 21.02 0.22 3.22
N SER A 58 20.81 0.09 1.91
CA SER A 58 20.36 1.21 1.07
C SER A 58 18.93 1.68 1.40
N GLY A 59 18.14 0.83 2.05
CA GLY A 59 16.81 1.16 2.56
C GLY A 59 16.84 1.69 4.00
N SER A 60 15.88 2.55 4.35
CA SER A 60 15.65 2.90 5.76
C SER A 60 14.64 1.94 6.39
N PRO A 61 14.84 1.52 7.65
CA PRO A 61 13.79 0.88 8.43
C PRO A 61 12.53 1.75 8.47
N TRP A 62 11.35 1.12 8.50
CA TRP A 62 10.06 1.85 8.53
C TRP A 62 10.02 2.90 9.65
N GLY A 63 10.55 2.60 10.83
CA GLY A 63 10.60 3.56 11.94
C GLY A 63 11.35 4.86 11.61
N ASP A 64 12.41 4.79 10.81
CA ASP A 64 13.18 5.97 10.41
C ASP A 64 12.49 6.73 9.27
N VAL A 65 11.81 6.02 8.36
CA VAL A 65 10.94 6.62 7.33
C VAL A 65 9.80 7.39 8.01
N TYR A 66 9.10 6.75 8.95
CA TYR A 66 7.98 7.34 9.69
C TYR A 66 8.41 8.60 10.43
N LYS A 67 9.56 8.55 11.13
CA LYS A 67 10.13 9.74 11.78
C LYS A 67 10.38 10.88 10.81
N ARG A 68 10.86 10.63 9.58
CA ARG A 68 11.03 11.68 8.57
C ARG A 68 9.68 12.27 8.15
N LEU A 69 8.71 11.43 7.82
CA LEU A 69 7.39 11.85 7.34
C LEU A 69 6.59 12.67 8.36
N VAL A 70 6.72 12.36 9.65
CA VAL A 70 6.04 13.09 10.73
C VAL A 70 6.79 14.36 11.14
N LYS A 71 8.12 14.42 10.92
CA LYS A 71 8.93 15.60 11.24
C LYS A 71 8.83 16.70 10.18
N GLU A 72 8.41 16.35 8.96
CA GLU A 72 8.15 17.28 7.85
C GLU A 72 6.70 17.81 7.80
N GLN A 73 5.85 17.45 8.79
CA GLN A 73 4.52 18.03 8.99
C GLN A 73 4.49 19.08 10.10
#